data_AF-A0A946F7F5-F1
#
_entry.id   AF-A0A946F7F5-F1
#
_cell.length_a   1.000
_cell.length_b   1.000
_cell.length_c   1.000
_cell.angle_alpha   90.00
_cell.angle_beta   90.00
_cell.angle_gamma   90.00
#
_symmetry.space_group_name_H-M   'P 1'
#
loop_
_entity.id
_entity.type
_entity.pdbx_description
1 polymer ?
#
loop_
_entity_poly.entity_id
_entity_poly.type
_entity_poly.pdbx_seq_one_letter_code
_entity_poly.pdbx_strand_id
1 'polypeptide(L)' 'MKAFSIWITGISGAGKTTLANNINTALNSNQYKSIVLDGDQIRKKMNRDLGFSITDRDENIRRIACMSELLSHQISLR' A
#
# COMPACT_ATOMS: atom_id res chain seq x y z
N MET A 1 12.78 -2.98 -16.22
CA MET A 1 11.29 -2.87 -16.19
C MET A 1 10.94 -1.78 -15.19
N LYS A 2 9.97 -0.90 -15.46
CA LYS A 2 9.65 0.23 -14.57
C LYS A 2 8.57 -0.20 -13.55
N ALA A 3 8.88 -0.19 -12.26
CA ALA A 3 7.85 -0.38 -11.24
C ALA A 3 7.01 0.89 -11.09
N PHE A 4 5.74 0.73 -10.69
CA PHE A 4 4.83 1.84 -10.40
C PHE A 4 3.91 1.46 -9.24
N SER A 5 3.35 2.46 -8.59
CA SER A 5 2.42 2.29 -7.46
C SER A 5 1.01 2.72 -7.85
N ILE A 6 0.01 1.96 -7.40
CA ILE A 6 -1.41 2.29 -7.58
C ILE A 6 -1.97 2.68 -6.22
N TRP A 7 -2.40 3.94 -6.08
CA TRP A 7 -2.98 4.43 -4.83
C TRP A 7 -4.50 4.38 -4.89
N ILE A 8 -5.11 3.53 -4.06
CA ILE A 8 -6.57 3.35 -4.01
C ILE A 8 -7.14 4.14 -2.83
N THR A 9 -7.94 5.16 -3.13
CA THR A 9 -8.63 5.99 -2.13
C THR A 9 -10.14 5.75 -2.13
N GLY A 10 -10.80 6.12 -1.04
CA GLY A 10 -12.26 6.04 -0.92
C GLY A 10 -12.71 5.85 0.53
N ILE A 11 -14.01 6.03 0.78
CA ILE A 11 -14.62 5.89 2.11
C ILE A 11 -14.43 4.48 2.69
N SER A 12 -14.51 4.36 4.02
CA SER A 12 -14.53 3.03 4.68
C SER A 12 -15.68 2.19 4.12
N GLY A 13 -15.43 0.90 3.87
CA GLY A 13 -16.44 0.01 3.28
C GLY A 13 -16.60 0.11 1.75
N ALA A 14 -15.96 1.06 1.04
CA ALA A 14 -16.05 1.19 -0.42
C ALA A 14 -15.41 0.03 -1.23
N GLY A 15 -14.92 -1.02 -0.58
CA GLY A 15 -14.31 -2.17 -1.25
C GLY A 15 -12.86 -2.00 -1.69
N LYS A 16 -12.12 -1.00 -1.17
CA LYS A 16 -10.71 -0.73 -1.52
C LYS A 16 -9.81 -1.96 -1.38
N THR A 17 -9.88 -2.63 -0.23
CA THR A 17 -9.07 -3.84 0.03
C THR A 17 -9.47 -4.99 -0.90
N THR A 18 -10.76 -5.15 -1.19
CA THR A 18 -11.24 -6.13 -2.17
C THR A 18 -10.68 -5.86 -3.56
N LEU A 19 -10.73 -4.61 -4.03
CA LEU A 19 -10.17 -4.22 -5.31
C LEU A 19 -8.65 -4.44 -5.38
N ALA A 20 -7.92 -4.03 -4.33
CA ALA A 20 -6.47 -4.22 -4.25
C ALA A 20 -6.08 -5.71 -4.35
N ASN A 21 -6.78 -6.58 -3.61
CA ASN A 21 -6.52 -8.02 -3.63
C ASN A 21 -6.85 -8.63 -5.00
N ASN A 22 -7.95 -8.22 -5.64
CA ASN A 22 -8.30 -8.70 -6.97
C ASN A 22 -7.27 -8.29 -8.03
N ILE A 23 -6.79 -7.04 -7.99
CA ILE A 23 -5.70 -6.56 -8.85
C ILE A 23 -4.44 -7.39 -8.62
N ASN A 24 -4.05 -7.61 -7.35
CA ASN A 24 -2.89 -8.42 -7.00
C ASN A 24 -3.00 -9.86 -7.50
N THR A 25 -4.16 -10.51 -7.33
CA THR A 25 -4.42 -11.85 -7.86
C THR A 25 -4.30 -11.87 -9.39
N ALA A 26 -4.90 -10.91 -10.09
CA ALA A 26 -4.83 -10.81 -11.54
C ALA A 26 -3.40 -10.61 -12.04
N LEU A 27 -2.61 -9.76 -11.39
CA LEU A 27 -1.20 -9.53 -11.73
C LEU A 27 -0.35 -10.78 -11.51
N ASN A 28 -0.51 -11.45 -10.37
CA ASN A 28 0.22 -12.68 -10.07
C ASN A 28 -0.12 -13.82 -11.05
N SER A 29 -1.39 -13.96 -11.43
CA SER A 29 -1.81 -14.94 -12.45
C SER A 29 -1.19 -14.67 -13.82
N ASN A 30 -0.83 -13.42 -14.11
CA ASN A 30 -0.11 -13.01 -15.32
C ASN A 30 1.41 -12.93 -15.13
N GLN A 31 1.94 -13.54 -14.06
CA GLN A 31 3.38 -13.59 -13.74
C GLN A 31 4.03 -12.23 -13.46
N TYR A 32 3.24 -11.20 -13.14
CA TYR A 32 3.75 -9.91 -12.67
C TYR A 32 3.92 -9.91 -11.15
N LYS A 33 5.12 -9.53 -10.69
CA LYS A 33 5.39 -9.32 -9.25
C LYS A 33 4.56 -8.13 -8.76
N SER A 34 3.76 -8.34 -7.72
CA SER A 34 2.93 -7.30 -7.10
C SER A 34 2.92 -7.44 -5.57
N ILE A 35 2.73 -6.30 -4.89
CA ILE A 35 2.67 -6.22 -3.42
C ILE A 35 1.50 -5.30 -3.05
N VAL A 36 0.68 -5.73 -2.09
CA VAL A 36 -0.41 -4.92 -1.53
C VAL A 36 0.05 -4.26 -0.24
N LEU A 37 -0.05 -2.94 -0.17
CA LEU A 37 0.15 -2.14 1.04
C LEU A 37 -1.22 -1.72 1.59
N ASP A 38 -1.67 -2.40 2.65
CA ASP A 38 -2.91 -2.06 3.34
C ASP A 38 -2.63 -1.11 4.51
N GLY A 39 -3.19 0.10 4.45
CA GLY A 39 -2.93 1.16 5.44
C GLY A 39 -3.39 0.79 6.85
N ASP A 40 -4.46 0.00 7.01
CA ASP A 40 -4.93 -0.43 8.32
C ASP A 40 -4.02 -1.51 8.90
N GLN A 41 -3.51 -2.41 8.07
CA GLN A 41 -2.53 -3.42 8.48
C GLN A 41 -1.18 -2.79 8.84
N ILE A 42 -0.71 -1.84 8.05
CA ILE A 42 0.54 -1.11 8.31
C ILE A 42 0.39 -0.31 9.61
N ARG A 43 -0.74 0.36 9.82
CA ARG A 43 -0.99 1.07 11.08
C ARG A 43 -0.93 0.15 12.29
N LYS A 44 -1.55 -1.02 12.20
CA LYS A 44 -1.53 -2.03 13.28
C LYS A 44 -0.17 -2.65 13.53
N LYS A 45 0.78 -2.63 12.59
CA LYS A 45 2.07 -3.32 12.71
C LYS A 45 3.26 -2.37 12.88
N MET A 46 3.39 -1.41 11.97
CA MET A 46 4.55 -0.54 11.82
C MET A 46 4.33 0.86 12.40
N ASN A 47 3.09 1.36 12.39
CA ASN A 47 2.77 2.70 12.89
C ASN A 47 1.92 2.67 14.17
N ARG A 48 2.30 1.77 15.10
CA ARG A 48 1.59 1.61 16.39
C ARG A 48 1.79 2.80 17.33
N ASP A 49 2.84 3.57 17.08
CA ASP A 49 3.17 4.83 17.76
C ASP A 49 2.22 5.98 17.38
N LEU A 50 1.50 5.86 16.26
CA LEU A 50 0.62 6.90 15.76
C LEU A 50 -0.81 6.76 16.32
N GLY A 51 -1.30 7.85 16.93
CA GLY A 51 -2.68 7.99 17.39
C GLY A 51 -3.68 8.15 16.23
N PHE A 52 -4.80 8.83 16.51
CA PHE A 52 -5.86 9.09 15.52
C PHE A 52 -6.02 10.59 15.19
N SER A 53 -5.10 11.42 15.68
CA SER A 53 -5.05 12.85 15.37
C SER A 53 -4.83 13.09 13.88
N ILE A 54 -5.09 14.31 13.41
CA ILE A 54 -4.88 14.68 12.01
C ILE A 54 -3.41 14.50 11.62
N THR A 55 -2.50 14.99 12.47
CA THR A 55 -1.04 14.86 12.27
C THR A 55 -0.58 13.41 12.22
N ASP A 56 -1.14 12.54 13.06
CA ASP A 56 -0.83 11.10 13.04
C ASP A 56 -1.33 10.42 11.77
N ARG A 57 -2.47 10.85 11.23
CA ARG A 57 -3.01 10.33 9.95
C ARG A 57 -2.13 10.74 8.79
N ASP A 58 -1.68 11.99 8.78
CA ASP A 58 -0.78 12.52 7.74
C ASP A 58 0.56 11.78 7.76
N GLU A 59 1.13 11.56 8.95
CA GLU A 59 2.37 10.78 9.10
C GLU A 59 2.20 9.32 8.70
N ASN A 60 1.06 8.70 9.02
CA ASN A 60 0.74 7.35 8.57
C ASN A 60 0.75 7.27 7.03
N ILE A 61 0.12 8.23 6.35
CA ILE A 61 0.10 8.31 4.87
C ILE A 61 1.52 8.52 4.33
N ARG A 62 2.31 9.44 4.91
CA ARG A 62 3.69 9.71 4.50
C ARG A 62 4.58 8.47 4.60
N ARG A 63 4.47 7.71 5.70
CA ARG A 63 5.21 6.45 5.89
C ARG A 63 4.84 5.39 4.84
N ILE A 64 3.55 5.24 4.54
CA ILE A 64 3.07 4.30 3.50
C ILE A 64 3.59 4.71 2.11
N ALA A 65 3.57 6.01 1.79
CA ALA A 65 4.11 6.52 0.53
C ALA A 65 5.62 6.23 0.40
N CYS A 66 6.40 6.52 1.43
CA CYS A 66 7.83 6.21 1.47
C CYS A 66 8.10 4.70 1.28
N MET A 67 7.32 3.83 1.94
CA MET A 67 7.43 2.39 1.76
C MET A 67 7.13 1.96 0.30
N SER A 68 6.11 2.54 -0.33
CA SER A 68 5.77 2.23 -1.72
C SER A 68 6.88 2.60 -2.71
N GLU A 69 7.58 3.72 -2.46
CA GLU A 69 8.73 4.15 -3.25
C GLU A 69 9.92 3.20 -3.09
N LEU A 70 10.27 2.85 -1.85
CA LEU A 70 11.36 1.90 -1.55
C LEU A 70 11.11 0.53 -2.19
N LEU A 71 9.88 0.02 -2.12
CA LEU A 71 9.50 -1.25 -2.75
C LEU A 71 9.55 -1.17 -4.28
N SER A 72 9.10 -0.05 -4.86
CA SER A 72 9.18 0.18 -6.30
C SER A 72 10.64 0.14 -6.79
N HIS A 73 11.57 0.72 -6.02
CA HIS A 73 13.00 0.62 -6.30
C HIS A 73 13.52 -0.82 -6.16
N GLN A 74 13.18 -1.54 -5.09
CA GLN A 74 13.65 -2.92 -4.87
C GLN A 74 13.15 -3.91 -5.93
N ILE A 75 11.88 -3.81 -6.35
CA ILE A 75 11.31 -4.68 -7.38
C ILE A 75 11.98 -4.43 -8.73
N SER A 76 12.38 -3.18 -9.02
CA SER A 76 13.04 -2.84 -10.27
C SER A 76 14.46 -3.40 -10.38
N LEU A 77 15.09 -3.75 -9.25
CA LEU A 77 16.45 -4.31 -9.18
C LEU A 77 16.50 -5.85 -9.22
N ARG A 78 15.35 -6.54 -9.24
CA ARG A 78 15.23 -8.00 -9.20
C ARG A 78 14.42 -8.58 -10.36
#